data_AF-A0A183AKI6-F1
#
_entry.id   AF-A0A183AKI6-F1
#
_cell.length_a   1.000
_cell.length_b   1.000
_cell.length_c   1.000
_cell.angle_alpha   90.00
_cell.angle_beta   90.00
_cell.angle_gamma   90.00
#
_symmetry.space_group_name_H-M   'P 1'
#
loop_
_entity.id
_entity.type
_entity.pdbx_description
1 polymer ?
#
loop_
_entity_poly.entity_id
_entity_poly.type
_entity_poly.pdbx_seq_one_letter_code
_entity_poly.pdbx_strand_id
1 'polypeptide(L)'
;MTVIDTAAGISIMPQVEGMPVRPCNLSVRAVGGMPLRVLGKQCVSVQIGGVTVSHEMFLIEYVTEIIIGLDLLRYVGAKVDFARGKLIVGSQVHELRETSACPCQRCEEIGRSGVFNSMC
;
A
#
# COMPACT_ATOMS: atom_id res chain seq x y z
N MET A 1 -6.27 9.17 -3.31
CA MET A 1 -6.28 8.66 -1.92
C MET A 1 -5.18 7.61 -1.81
N THR A 2 -4.57 7.43 -0.65
CA THR A 2 -3.47 6.47 -0.45
C THR A 2 -3.87 5.46 0.62
N VAL A 3 -3.65 4.18 0.34
CA VAL A 3 -3.93 3.07 1.23
C VAL A 3 -2.62 2.52 1.78
N ILE A 4 -2.57 2.29 3.09
CA ILE A 4 -1.51 1.50 3.72
C ILE A 4 -1.99 0.06 3.77
N ASP A 5 -1.36 -0.83 3.00
CA ASP A 5 -1.78 -2.22 2.88
C ASP A 5 -0.63 -3.17 3.23
N THR A 6 -0.70 -3.77 4.42
CA THR A 6 0.30 -4.74 4.88
C THR A 6 0.17 -6.10 4.20
N ALA A 7 -0.96 -6.39 3.54
CA ALA A 7 -1.16 -7.61 2.75
C ALA A 7 -0.58 -7.47 1.33
N ALA A 8 -0.37 -6.25 0.85
CA ALA A 8 0.35 -5.99 -0.39
C ALA A 8 1.87 -6.14 -0.17
N GLY A 9 2.50 -7.11 -0.87
CA GLY A 9 3.95 -7.30 -0.80
C GLY A 9 4.77 -6.22 -1.51
N ILE A 10 4.14 -5.46 -2.41
CA ILE A 10 4.76 -4.40 -3.23
C ILE A 10 3.91 -3.14 -3.20
N SER A 11 4.55 -2.00 -3.44
CA SER A 11 3.86 -0.72 -3.56
C SER A 11 3.48 -0.45 -5.01
N ILE A 12 2.22 -0.07 -5.24
CA ILE A 12 1.66 0.19 -6.57
C ILE A 12 1.06 1.59 -6.66
N MET A 13 1.00 2.12 -7.87
CA MET A 13 0.37 3.42 -8.13
C MET A 13 -0.18 3.52 -9.56
N PRO A 14 -1.09 4.47 -9.82
CA PRO A 14 -1.39 4.91 -11.18
C PRO A 14 -0.14 5.43 -11.89
N GLN A 15 -0.14 5.33 -13.23
CA GLN A 15 0.91 5.96 -14.03
C GLN A 15 0.88 7.49 -13.85
N VAL A 16 2.06 8.07 -13.57
CA VAL A 16 2.24 9.52 -13.59
C VAL A 16 2.61 9.95 -15.01
N GLU A 17 1.82 10.84 -15.59
CA GLU A 17 2.10 11.39 -16.93
C GLU A 17 3.42 12.18 -16.95
N GLY A 18 4.14 12.12 -18.08
CA GLY A 18 5.42 12.81 -18.26
C GLY A 18 6.62 12.15 -17.55
N MET A 19 6.40 11.13 -16.71
CA MET A 19 7.46 10.39 -16.04
C MET A 19 7.87 9.13 -16.84
N PRO A 20 9.17 8.89 -17.10
CA PRO A 20 9.61 7.72 -17.84
C PRO A 20 9.17 6.40 -17.18
N VAL A 21 8.45 5.57 -17.94
CA VAL A 21 8.09 4.22 -17.51
C VAL A 21 9.25 3.27 -17.84
N ARG A 22 9.80 2.63 -16.81
CA ARG A 22 10.83 1.60 -16.99
C ARG A 22 10.14 0.23 -17.13
N PRO A 23 10.52 -0.58 -18.14
CA PRO A 23 10.04 -1.95 -18.24
C PRO A 23 10.39 -2.75 -16.98
N CYS A 24 9.52 -3.68 -16.59
CA CYS A 24 9.82 -4.64 -15.55
C CYS A 24 9.15 -6.00 -15.86
N ASN A 25 9.85 -7.08 -15.53
CA ASN A 25 9.33 -8.44 -15.68
C ASN A 25 8.78 -8.94 -14.33
N LEU A 26 7.83 -8.20 -13.77
CA LEU A 26 7.15 -8.59 -12.53
C LEU A 26 5.75 -9.10 -12.86
N SER A 27 5.42 -10.30 -12.37
CA SER A 27 4.05 -10.81 -12.37
C SER A 27 3.42 -10.49 -11.02
N VAL A 28 2.31 -9.74 -11.04
CA VAL A 28 1.58 -9.35 -9.84
C VAL A 28 0.23 -10.03 -9.84
N ARG A 29 -0.19 -10.54 -8.68
CA ARG A 29 -1.49 -11.16 -8.47
C ARG A 29 -2.15 -10.55 -7.24
N ALA A 30 -3.45 -10.35 -7.33
CA ALA A 30 -4.27 -10.07 -6.15
C ALA A 30 -4.35 -11.31 -5.24
N VAL A 31 -4.83 -11.14 -4.00
CA VAL A 31 -4.98 -12.22 -3.01
C VAL A 31 -5.84 -13.39 -3.52
N GLY A 32 -6.80 -13.13 -4.42
CA GLY A 32 -7.61 -14.15 -5.11
C GLY A 32 -6.94 -14.82 -6.33
N GLY A 33 -5.65 -14.58 -6.60
CA GLY A 33 -4.91 -15.15 -7.72
C GLY A 33 -5.11 -14.47 -9.08
N MET A 34 -6.04 -13.50 -9.15
CA MET A 34 -6.28 -12.68 -10.34
C MET A 34 -4.99 -11.97 -10.77
N PRO A 35 -4.53 -12.16 -12.01
CA PRO A 35 -3.35 -11.47 -12.51
C PRO A 35 -3.66 -9.99 -12.74
N LEU A 36 -2.76 -9.12 -12.30
CA LEU A 36 -2.83 -7.69 -12.56
C LEU A 36 -1.93 -7.32 -13.74
N ARG A 37 -2.41 -6.44 -14.62
CA ARG A 37 -1.62 -5.94 -15.74
C ARG A 37 -0.63 -4.88 -15.26
N VAL A 38 0.65 -5.23 -15.26
CA VAL A 38 1.75 -4.33 -14.92
C VAL A 38 2.21 -3.59 -16.18
N LEU A 39 2.23 -2.26 -16.13
CA LEU A 39 2.68 -1.41 -17.23
C LEU A 39 4.21 -1.15 -17.18
N GLY A 40 4.79 -1.29 -15.99
CA GLY A 40 6.21 -1.03 -15.73
C GLY A 40 6.42 -0.53 -14.31
N LYS A 41 7.50 0.23 -14.11
CA LYS A 41 7.80 0.90 -12.85
C LYS A 41 8.29 2.33 -13.06
N GLN A 42 8.00 3.19 -12.10
CA GLN A 42 8.51 4.56 -12.03
C GLN A 42 9.26 4.75 -10.71
N CYS A 43 10.42 5.41 -10.77
CA CYS A 43 11.14 5.82 -9.57
C CYS A 43 10.60 7.16 -9.11
N VAL A 44 10.04 7.22 -7.91
CA VAL A 44 9.40 8.42 -7.36
C VAL A 44 9.94 8.76 -5.99
N SER A 45 9.90 10.05 -5.65
CA SER A 45 10.17 10.52 -4.29
C SER A 45 8.89 10.39 -3.47
N VAL A 46 8.92 9.55 -2.44
CA VAL A 46 7.79 9.32 -1.53
C VAL A 46 8.12 9.92 -0.16
N GLN A 47 7.21 10.72 0.38
CA GLN A 47 7.32 11.25 1.73
C GLN A 47 6.32 10.52 2.65
N ILE A 48 6.83 9.81 3.65
CA ILE A 48 6.04 9.10 4.66
C ILE A 48 6.63 9.43 6.02
N GLY A 49 5.82 9.97 6.94
CA GLY A 49 6.28 10.17 8.31
C GLY A 49 7.48 11.11 8.45
N GLY A 50 7.54 12.16 7.63
CA GLY A 50 8.67 13.09 7.58
C GLY A 50 9.94 12.53 6.92
N VAL A 51 9.98 11.25 6.58
CA VAL A 51 11.07 10.62 5.84
C VAL A 51 10.77 10.72 4.35
N THR A 52 11.73 11.19 3.57
CA THR A 52 11.63 11.22 2.10
C THR A 52 12.57 10.20 1.51
N VAL A 53 12.05 9.33 0.64
CA VAL A 53 12.79 8.23 0.03
C VAL A 53 12.54 8.16 -1.47
N SER A 54 13.54 7.73 -2.22
CA SER A 54 13.36 7.35 -3.62
C SER A 54 12.98 5.88 -3.68
N HIS A 55 11.79 5.56 -4.21
CA HIS A 55 11.28 4.19 -4.28
C HIS A 55 10.79 3.83 -5.68
N GLU A 56 10.96 2.56 -6.07
CA GLU A 56 10.38 2.04 -7.31
C GLU A 56 8.94 1.62 -7.05
N MET A 57 7.99 2.35 -7.65
CA MET A 57 6.57 2.03 -7.59
C MET A 57 6.16 1.29 -8.86
N PHE A 58 5.40 0.21 -8.71
CA PHE A 58 4.90 -0.57 -9.84
C PHE A 58 3.61 0.05 -10.38
N LEU A 59 3.53 0.16 -11.70
CA LEU A 59 2.37 0.73 -12.39
C LEU A 59 1.40 -0.38 -12.72
N ILE A 60 0.21 -0.35 -12.14
CA ILE A 60 -0.87 -1.30 -12.44
C ILE A 60 -1.93 -0.59 -13.28
N GLU A 61 -2.36 -1.24 -14.35
CA GLU A 61 -3.40 -0.71 -15.21
C GLU A 61 -4.73 -0.56 -14.44
N TYR A 62 -5.43 0.56 -14.67
CA TYR A 62 -6.74 0.90 -14.08
C TYR A 62 -6.77 1.06 -12.55
N VAL A 63 -5.63 1.09 -11.87
CA VAL A 63 -5.56 1.44 -10.46
C VAL A 63 -5.60 2.96 -10.30
N THR A 64 -6.49 3.46 -9.46
CA THR A 64 -6.65 4.90 -9.17
C THR A 64 -6.05 5.31 -7.83
N GLU A 65 -5.83 4.36 -6.93
CA GLU A 65 -5.29 4.58 -5.60
C GLU A 65 -3.81 4.20 -5.52
N ILE A 66 -3.06 4.92 -4.69
CA ILE A 66 -1.69 4.52 -4.35
C ILE A 66 -1.78 3.52 -3.21
N ILE A 67 -1.18 2.35 -3.37
CA ILE A 67 -1.06 1.36 -2.30
C ILE A 67 0.39 1.32 -1.85
N ILE A 68 0.61 1.64 -0.58
CA ILE A 68 1.90 1.52 0.09
C ILE A 68 1.96 0.13 0.71
N GLY A 69 2.70 -0.75 0.04
CA GLY A 69 2.89 -2.12 0.43
C GLY A 69 4.02 -2.31 1.45
N LEU A 70 4.22 -3.56 1.82
CA LEU A 70 5.19 -3.99 2.81
C LEU A 70 6.64 -3.69 2.42
N ASP A 71 6.95 -3.65 1.12
CA ASP A 71 8.26 -3.24 0.59
C ASP A 71 8.66 -1.84 1.08
N LEU A 72 7.79 -0.85 0.87
CA LEU A 72 8.06 0.53 1.22
C LEU A 72 7.89 0.78 2.73
N LEU A 73 6.91 0.14 3.38
CA LEU A 73 6.75 0.21 4.83
C LEU A 73 8.00 -0.32 5.56
N ARG A 74 8.56 -1.45 5.11
CA ARG A 74 9.82 -1.97 5.66
C ARG A 74 11.00 -1.07 5.36
N TYR A 75 11.06 -0.52 4.13
CA TYR A 75 12.14 0.37 3.73
C TYR A 75 12.25 1.60 4.63
N VAL A 76 11.12 2.22 4.99
CA VAL A 76 11.11 3.40 5.88
C VAL A 76 11.12 3.05 7.37
N GLY A 77 11.16 1.76 7.73
CA GLY A 77 11.11 1.32 9.12
C GLY A 77 9.79 1.65 9.82
N ALA A 78 8.68 1.61 9.08
CA ALA A 78 7.36 1.90 9.60
C ALA A 78 6.88 0.85 10.61
N LYS A 79 6.09 1.30 11.59
CA LYS A 79 5.32 0.46 12.51
C LYS A 79 3.85 0.83 12.40
N VAL A 80 2.99 -0.18 12.30
CA VAL A 80 1.55 0.00 12.30
C VAL A 80 1.02 -0.41 13.68
N ASP A 81 0.45 0.55 14.40
CA ASP A 81 -0.24 0.34 15.67
C ASP A 81 -1.75 0.27 15.39
N PHE A 82 -2.23 -0.96 15.19
CA PHE A 82 -3.64 -1.23 14.92
C PHE A 82 -4.55 -0.88 16.11
N ALA A 83 -4.06 -1.01 17.34
CA ALA A 83 -4.86 -0.74 18.54
C ALA A 83 -5.20 0.75 18.66
N ARG A 84 -4.33 1.62 18.15
CA ARG A 84 -4.53 3.08 18.19
C ARG A 84 -4.81 3.69 16.82
N GLY A 85 -4.89 2.87 15.77
CA GLY A 85 -5.04 3.33 14.38
C GLY A 85 -3.91 4.29 13.98
N LYS A 86 -2.64 3.92 14.20
CA LYS A 86 -1.50 4.81 13.97
C LYS A 86 -0.44 4.19 13.07
N LEU A 87 0.11 4.99 12.17
CA LEU A 87 1.35 4.72 11.45
C LEU A 87 2.48 5.50 12.12
N ILE A 88 3.53 4.80 12.52
CA ILE A 88 4.70 5.37 13.19
C ILE A 88 5.91 5.19 12.28
N VAL A 89 6.62 6.27 11.98
CA VAL A 89 7.86 6.25 11.20
C VAL A 89 8.87 7.15 11.88
N GLY A 90 9.97 6.57 12.36
CA GLY A 90 10.91 7.30 13.23
C GLY A 90 10.20 7.83 14.49
N SER A 91 10.25 9.15 14.70
CA SER A 91 9.54 9.84 15.79
C SER A 91 8.17 10.39 15.41
N GLN A 92 7.76 10.26 14.13
CA GLN A 92 6.51 10.79 13.62
C GLN A 92 5.39 9.78 13.81
N VAL A 93 4.20 10.28 14.15
CA VAL A 93 3.00 9.49 14.41
C VAL A 93 1.85 10.07 13.59
N HIS A 94 1.27 9.27 12.70
CA HIS A 94 0.16 9.64 11.84
C HIS A 94 -1.06 8.79 12.15
N GLU A 95 -2.24 9.41 12.20
CA GLU A 95 -3.50 8.68 12.32
C GLU A 95 -3.83 7.99 11.00
N LEU A 96 -4.15 6.69 11.10
CA LEU A 96 -4.75 5.93 10.03
C LEU A 96 -6.26 6.19 10.07
N ARG A 97 -6.82 6.52 8.91
CA ARG A 97 -8.27 6.63 8.74
C ARG A 97 -8.76 5.35 8.12
N GLU A 98 -9.79 4.76 8.70
CA GLU A 98 -10.51 3.68 8.05
C GLU A 98 -11.23 4.23 6.83
N THR A 99 -10.90 3.70 5.65
CA THR A 99 -11.79 3.74 4.52
C THR A 99 -12.76 2.57 4.68
N SER A 100 -14.05 2.87 4.85
CA SER A 100 -15.09 1.86 4.93
C SER A 100 -15.18 1.09 3.60
N ALA A 101 -14.40 0.02 3.46
CA ALA A 101 -14.27 -0.74 2.22
C ALA A 101 -14.89 -2.15 2.26
N CYS A 102 -15.35 -2.67 3.40
CA CYS A 102 -16.21 -3.86 3.42
C CYS A 102 -17.44 -3.69 4.32
N PRO A 103 -18.68 -3.79 3.78
CA PRO A 103 -19.91 -3.86 4.58
C PRO A 103 -20.19 -5.29 5.10
N CYS A 104 -19.22 -6.19 5.08
CA CYS A 104 -19.41 -7.58 5.48
C CYS A 104 -19.27 -7.75 7.01
N GLN A 105 -20.29 -8.31 7.66
CA GLN A 105 -20.35 -8.56 9.11
C GLN A 105 -19.12 -9.28 9.68
N ARG A 106 -18.42 -10.08 8.86
CA ARG A 106 -17.24 -10.86 9.24
C ARG A 106 -15.98 -10.02 9.45
N CYS A 107 -15.86 -8.86 8.79
CA CYS A 107 -14.70 -7.98 8.95
C CYS A 107 -14.79 -7.10 10.21
N GLU A 108 -16.00 -6.80 10.70
CA GLU A 108 -16.20 -6.01 11.93
C GLU A 108 -15.70 -6.73 13.19
N GLU A 109 -15.89 -8.05 13.28
CA GLU A 109 -15.41 -8.87 14.39
C GLU A 109 -13.88 -9.03 14.37
N ILE A 110 -13.33 -9.17 13.16
CA ILE A 110 -11.90 -9.32 12.88
C ILE A 110 -11.15 -8.01 13.20
N GLY A 111 -11.69 -6.85 12.81
CA GLY A 111 -11.15 -5.52 13.14
C GLY A 111 -11.07 -5.23 14.65
N ARG A 112 -12.00 -5.74 15.45
CA ARG A 112 -11.95 -5.62 16.93
C ARG A 112 -10.89 -6.50 17.59
N SER A 113 -10.45 -7.57 16.91
CA SER A 113 -9.43 -8.50 17.42
C SER A 113 -7.99 -8.11 17.05
N GLY A 114 -7.79 -7.07 16.23
CA GLY A 114 -6.48 -6.63 15.77
C GLY A 114 -5.80 -7.58 14.76
N VAL A 115 -6.51 -8.60 14.28
CA VAL A 115 -6.04 -9.51 13.24
C VAL A 115 -6.66 -9.06 11.92
N PHE A 116 -5.92 -8.43 11.01
CA PHE A 116 -6.44 -8.14 9.67
C PHE A 116 -6.19 -9.33 8.76
N ASN A 117 -7.17 -10.23 8.66
CA ASN A 117 -7.21 -11.19 7.57
C ASN A 117 -7.95 -10.52 6.41
N SER A 118 -7.23 -10.17 5.35
CA SER A 118 -7.84 -9.66 4.11
C SER A 118 -8.62 -10.79 3.43
N MET A 119 -9.81 -11.06 3.94
CA MET A 119 -10.84 -11.83 3.24
C MET A 119 -11.96 -10.88 2.84
N CYS A 120 -11.74 -10.22 1.69
CA CYS A 120 -12.68 -10.08 0.59
C CYS A 120 -11.89 -10.13 -0.71
#